data_AF-A0A6I9PC94-F1
#
_entry.id   AF-A0A6I9PC94-F1
#
_cell.length_a   1.000
_cell.length_b   1.000
_cell.length_c   1.000
_cell.angle_alpha   90.00
_cell.angle_beta   90.00
_cell.angle_gamma   90.00
#
_symmetry.space_group_name_H-M   'P 1'
#
loop_
_entity.id
_entity.type
_entity.pdbx_description
1 polymer ?
#
loop_
_entity_poly.entity_id
_entity_poly.type
_entity_poly.pdbx_seq_one_letter_code
_entity_poly.pdbx_strand_id
1 'polypeptide(L)'
;MELPVRLEGGSISITASGIRGTLLCDFGVEVTFDWSTLLMVSISSSYFGNVAGLCGNYNGDPEDELMQAGGRPAANLTDWASTWSLEDNDPFCYHFCEDVCPQCSDQDRVKYTGPDYCGIISDKKGPFAGCHGSLSVAENVADCLYDVCTNEGRQEVLCEALSTYLAECQEAGASVLPWRQLAKCCE
;
A
#
# COMPACT_ATOMS: atom_id res chain seq x y z
N MET A 1 -0.10 -25.00 -6.63
CA MET A 1 0.71 -24.70 -7.84
C MET A 1 2.04 -24.21 -7.31
N GLU A 2 3.15 -24.85 -7.67
CA GLU A 2 4.47 -24.43 -7.20
C GLU A 2 5.04 -23.37 -8.14
N LEU A 3 5.63 -22.31 -7.58
CA LEU A 3 6.34 -21.27 -8.31
C LEU A 3 7.82 -21.67 -8.48
N PRO A 4 8.49 -21.32 -9.60
CA PRO A 4 8.02 -20.45 -10.66
C PRO A 4 7.17 -21.16 -11.72
N VAL A 5 6.26 -20.41 -12.36
CA VAL A 5 5.44 -20.90 -13.48
C VAL A 5 5.56 -19.96 -14.69
N ARG A 6 5.48 -20.54 -15.89
CA ARG A 6 5.36 -19.82 -17.16
C ARG A 6 4.03 -20.18 -17.81
N LEU A 7 3.28 -19.18 -18.20
CA LEU A 7 1.96 -19.31 -18.85
C LEU A 7 2.03 -18.72 -20.26
N GLU A 8 1.03 -19.00 -21.09
CA GLU A 8 0.90 -18.42 -22.45
C GLU A 8 2.18 -18.51 -23.29
N GLY A 9 2.80 -19.70 -23.34
CA GLY A 9 4.03 -19.92 -24.13
C GLY A 9 5.26 -19.17 -23.62
N GLY A 10 5.20 -18.59 -22.41
CA GLY A 10 6.29 -17.83 -21.79
C GLY A 10 6.06 -16.32 -21.77
N SER A 11 4.96 -15.82 -22.34
CA SER A 11 4.61 -14.39 -22.30
C SER A 11 4.28 -13.89 -20.89
N ILE A 12 3.88 -14.79 -19.99
CA ILE A 12 3.66 -14.49 -18.57
C ILE A 12 4.56 -15.39 -17.74
N SER A 13 5.31 -14.80 -16.82
CA SER A 13 6.11 -15.53 -15.85
C SER A 13 5.75 -15.09 -14.44
N ILE A 14 5.57 -16.06 -13.54
CA ILE A 14 5.28 -15.79 -12.13
C ILE A 14 6.38 -16.44 -11.31
N THR A 15 7.02 -15.64 -10.47
CA THR A 15 8.13 -16.05 -9.61
C THR A 15 7.86 -15.64 -8.17
N ALA A 16 8.51 -16.32 -7.22
CA ALA A 16 8.46 -15.95 -5.80
C ALA A 16 9.88 -15.70 -5.28
N SER A 17 10.00 -14.68 -4.44
CA SER A 17 11.23 -14.35 -3.72
C SER A 17 10.87 -13.95 -2.29
N GLY A 18 11.14 -14.84 -1.33
CA GLY A 18 10.68 -14.66 0.05
C GLY A 18 9.15 -14.63 0.11
N ILE A 19 8.60 -13.58 0.72
CA ILE A 19 7.14 -13.37 0.85
C ILE A 19 6.50 -12.74 -0.39
N ARG A 20 7.29 -12.29 -1.36
CA ARG A 20 6.80 -11.56 -2.53
C ARG A 20 6.64 -12.49 -3.74
N GLY A 21 5.53 -12.30 -4.44
CA GLY A 21 5.32 -12.80 -5.80
C GLY A 21 5.57 -11.70 -6.82
N THR A 22 6.15 -12.04 -7.96
CA THR A 22 6.28 -11.13 -9.11
C THR A 22 5.71 -11.81 -10.34
N LEU A 23 4.72 -11.16 -10.95
CA LEU A 23 4.17 -11.48 -12.25
C LEU A 23 4.77 -10.53 -13.28
N LEU A 24 5.49 -11.09 -14.25
CA LEU A 24 6.12 -10.35 -15.33
C LEU A 24 5.49 -10.74 -16.67
N CYS A 25 4.99 -9.74 -17.38
CA CYS A 25 4.43 -9.86 -18.71
C CYS A 25 5.41 -9.34 -19.77
N ASP A 26 5.50 -10.03 -20.91
CA ASP A 26 6.36 -9.65 -22.04
C ASP A 26 5.94 -8.35 -22.74
N PHE A 27 4.72 -7.86 -22.48
CA PHE A 27 4.24 -6.55 -22.92
C PHE A 27 4.61 -5.40 -21.96
N GLY A 28 5.49 -5.63 -20.99
CA GLY A 28 6.09 -4.58 -20.17
C GLY A 28 5.23 -4.13 -18.99
N VAL A 29 4.39 -5.03 -18.47
CA VAL A 29 3.71 -4.88 -17.17
C VAL A 29 4.34 -5.84 -16.18
N GLU A 30 4.72 -5.32 -15.02
CA GLU A 30 5.20 -6.08 -13.88
C GLU A 30 4.29 -5.81 -12.69
N VAL A 31 3.81 -6.87 -12.05
CA VAL A 31 3.02 -6.80 -10.83
C VAL A 31 3.78 -7.50 -9.72
N THR A 32 4.18 -6.74 -8.72
CA THR A 32 4.77 -7.26 -7.49
C THR A 32 3.71 -7.22 -6.40
N PHE A 33 3.53 -8.35 -5.71
CA PHE A 33 2.52 -8.48 -4.67
C PHE A 33 3.05 -9.29 -3.50
N ASP A 34 2.42 -9.13 -2.34
CA ASP A 34 2.52 -10.11 -1.28
C ASP A 34 1.20 -10.89 -1.15
N TRP A 35 1.17 -11.84 -0.23
CA TRP A 35 0.00 -12.69 -0.03
C TRP A 35 -1.05 -12.06 0.90
N SER A 36 -0.94 -10.76 1.18
CA SER A 36 -1.87 -9.99 2.02
C SER A 36 -2.36 -8.74 1.29
N THR A 37 -1.69 -7.60 1.44
CA THR A 37 -2.20 -6.28 1.06
C THR A 37 -1.34 -5.53 0.04
N LEU A 38 -0.09 -5.93 -0.18
CA LEU A 38 0.80 -5.22 -1.08
C LEU A 38 0.46 -5.54 -2.54
N LEU A 39 0.23 -4.50 -3.33
CA LEU A 39 0.15 -4.57 -4.78
C LEU A 39 0.89 -3.38 -5.38
N MET A 40 1.95 -3.65 -6.13
CA MET A 40 2.72 -2.66 -6.88
C MET A 40 2.69 -3.01 -8.36
N VAL A 41 2.34 -2.04 -9.19
CA VAL A 41 2.32 -2.19 -10.65
C VAL A 41 3.37 -1.27 -11.26
N SER A 42 4.31 -1.87 -11.99
CA SER A 42 5.28 -1.15 -12.80
C SER A 42 4.95 -1.37 -14.28
N ILE A 43 4.93 -0.29 -15.04
CA ILE A 43 4.58 -0.31 -16.47
C ILE A 43 5.68 0.34 -17.30
N SER A 44 5.89 -0.19 -18.50
CA SER A 44 6.78 0.40 -19.50
C SER A 44 6.36 1.82 -19.86
N SER A 45 7.32 2.68 -20.19
CA SER A 45 7.06 4.05 -20.67
C SER A 45 6.21 4.10 -21.95
N SER A 46 6.05 2.98 -22.66
CA SER A 46 5.11 2.86 -23.78
C SER A 46 3.64 3.09 -23.39
N TYR A 47 3.31 3.01 -22.11
CA TYR A 47 1.96 3.25 -21.57
C TYR A 47 1.70 4.72 -21.19
N PHE A 48 2.67 5.62 -21.38
CA PHE A 48 2.54 7.04 -21.02
C PHE A 48 1.28 7.67 -21.64
N GLY A 49 0.41 8.22 -20.78
CA GLY A 49 -0.87 8.82 -21.15
C GLY A 49 -1.91 7.87 -21.76
N ASN A 50 -1.71 6.55 -21.65
CA ASN A 50 -2.56 5.51 -22.23
C ASN A 50 -3.13 4.54 -21.19
N VAL A 51 -3.06 4.92 -19.91
CA VAL A 51 -3.70 4.19 -18.80
C VAL A 51 -4.69 5.11 -18.11
N ALA A 52 -5.62 4.51 -17.36
CA ALA A 52 -6.53 5.21 -16.49
C ALA A 52 -6.94 4.25 -15.38
N GLY A 53 -7.09 4.75 -14.17
CA GLY A 53 -7.51 3.95 -13.02
C GLY A 53 -7.25 4.65 -11.70
N LEU A 54 -7.26 3.85 -10.63
CA LEU A 54 -6.91 4.33 -9.29
C LEU A 54 -5.44 4.76 -9.15
N CYS A 55 -4.57 4.36 -10.08
CA CYS A 55 -3.18 4.84 -10.15
C CYS A 55 -3.02 6.07 -11.06
N GLY A 56 -4.11 6.71 -11.47
CA GLY A 56 -4.08 7.89 -12.33
C GLY A 56 -3.94 7.55 -13.82
N ASN A 57 -3.43 8.49 -14.60
CA ASN A 57 -3.38 8.41 -16.07
C ASN A 57 -1.97 8.33 -16.67
N TYR A 58 -0.93 8.47 -15.82
CA TYR A 58 0.48 8.37 -16.19
C TYR A 58 0.89 9.33 -17.34
N ASN A 59 0.47 10.59 -17.28
CA ASN A 59 0.86 11.63 -18.24
C ASN A 59 1.86 12.67 -17.67
N GLY A 60 2.23 12.55 -16.40
CA GLY A 60 3.17 13.44 -15.71
C GLY A 60 2.57 14.75 -15.19
N ASP A 61 1.25 14.93 -15.26
CA ASP A 61 0.51 16.05 -14.68
C ASP A 61 -0.18 15.65 -13.37
N PRO A 62 0.36 16.00 -12.19
CA PRO A 62 -0.23 15.61 -10.92
C PRO A 62 -1.62 16.22 -10.68
N GLU A 63 -2.02 17.26 -11.42
CA GLU A 63 -3.30 17.94 -11.23
C GLU A 63 -4.48 17.18 -11.83
N ASP A 64 -4.24 16.17 -12.68
CA ASP A 64 -5.28 15.42 -13.39
C ASP A 64 -5.31 13.91 -13.10
N GLU A 65 -4.67 13.48 -12.02
CA GLU A 65 -4.65 12.07 -11.63
C GLU A 65 -6.00 11.57 -11.07
N LEU A 66 -6.83 12.49 -10.55
CA LEU A 66 -8.17 12.19 -10.03
C LEU A 66 -9.27 12.30 -11.10
N MET A 67 -9.01 11.70 -12.26
CA MET A 67 -9.99 11.57 -13.35
C MET A 67 -10.89 10.37 -13.12
N GLN A 68 -12.20 10.59 -13.28
CA GLN A 68 -13.17 9.50 -13.26
C GLN A 68 -13.04 8.63 -14.50
N ALA A 69 -13.58 7.40 -14.46
CA ALA A 69 -13.58 6.47 -15.60
C ALA A 69 -14.17 7.06 -16.91
N GLY A 70 -15.03 8.08 -16.81
CA GLY A 70 -15.59 8.82 -17.95
C GLY A 70 -14.74 9.99 -18.47
N GLY A 71 -13.52 10.20 -17.95
CA GLY A 71 -12.60 11.28 -18.37
C GLY A 71 -12.98 12.68 -17.86
N ARG A 72 -13.80 12.76 -16.80
CA ARG A 72 -14.14 14.03 -16.14
C ARG A 72 -13.41 14.15 -14.79
N PRO A 73 -13.01 15.36 -14.36
CA PRO A 73 -12.46 15.56 -13.03
C PRO A 73 -13.47 15.16 -11.95
N ALA A 74 -12.98 14.49 -10.91
CA ALA A 74 -13.80 14.17 -9.75
C ALA A 74 -13.97 15.37 -8.80
N ALA A 75 -15.09 15.40 -8.07
CA ALA A 75 -15.35 16.46 -7.09
C ALA A 75 -14.55 16.30 -5.79
N ASN A 76 -14.23 15.05 -5.43
CA ASN A 76 -13.43 14.67 -4.27
C ASN A 76 -12.90 13.23 -4.44
N LEU A 77 -12.05 12.78 -3.50
CA LEU A 77 -11.44 11.44 -3.52
C LEU A 77 -12.46 10.29 -3.52
N THR A 78 -13.54 10.41 -2.75
CA THR A 78 -14.58 9.36 -2.68
C THR A 78 -15.34 9.26 -4.00
N ASP A 79 -15.70 10.39 -4.60
CA ASP A 79 -16.33 10.45 -5.92
C ASP A 79 -15.43 9.83 -6.99
N TRP A 80 -14.14 10.18 -7.00
CA TRP A 80 -13.15 9.56 -7.89
C TRP A 80 -13.09 8.03 -7.72
N ALA A 81 -12.81 7.55 -6.51
CA ALA A 81 -12.63 6.12 -6.23
C ALA A 81 -13.91 5.31 -6.53
N SER A 82 -15.09 5.87 -6.23
CA SER A 82 -16.37 5.22 -6.51
C SER A 82 -16.58 4.93 -8.00
N THR A 83 -16.11 5.82 -8.89
CA THR A 83 -16.28 5.64 -10.35
C THR A 83 -15.42 4.53 -10.94
N TRP A 84 -14.40 4.08 -10.21
CA TRP A 84 -13.52 2.98 -10.57
C TRP A 84 -13.93 1.64 -9.93
N SER A 85 -14.97 1.64 -9.09
CA SER A 85 -15.48 0.41 -8.49
C SER A 85 -16.21 -0.46 -9.51
N LEU A 86 -16.18 -1.77 -9.27
CA LEU A 86 -16.93 -2.76 -10.04
C LEU A 86 -18.08 -3.29 -9.19
N GLU A 87 -19.24 -3.47 -9.81
CA GLU A 87 -20.40 -4.07 -9.15
C GLU A 87 -20.14 -5.57 -8.95
N ASP A 88 -20.01 -6.00 -7.69
CA ASP A 88 -19.81 -7.40 -7.30
C ASP A 88 -21.06 -8.02 -6.65
N ASN A 89 -22.15 -7.23 -6.53
CA ASN A 89 -23.37 -7.56 -5.80
C ASN A 89 -23.16 -7.86 -4.31
N ASP A 90 -22.05 -7.42 -3.70
CA ASP A 90 -21.87 -7.51 -2.26
C ASP A 90 -22.70 -6.42 -1.56
N PRO A 91 -23.76 -6.79 -0.80
CA PRO A 91 -24.59 -5.82 -0.10
C PRO A 91 -23.85 -5.09 1.03
N PHE A 92 -22.63 -5.52 1.38
CA PHE A 92 -21.78 -4.95 2.42
C PHE A 92 -20.59 -4.13 1.87
N CYS A 93 -20.48 -3.97 0.55
CA CYS A 93 -19.47 -3.10 -0.05
C CYS A 93 -20.01 -1.67 -0.13
N TYR A 94 -19.41 -0.75 0.63
CA TYR A 94 -19.80 0.66 0.66
C TYR A 94 -18.60 1.54 0.27
N HIS A 95 -18.82 2.53 -0.60
CA HIS A 95 -17.78 3.50 -0.96
C HIS A 95 -17.55 4.54 0.14
N PHE A 96 -18.53 4.73 1.02
CA PHE A 96 -18.51 5.71 2.09
C PHE A 96 -19.19 5.14 3.34
N CYS A 97 -18.82 5.67 4.49
CA CYS A 97 -19.52 5.47 5.75
C CYS A 97 -20.78 6.34 5.80
N GLU A 98 -21.91 5.82 6.28
CA GLU A 98 -23.08 6.66 6.56
C GLU A 98 -22.77 7.62 7.73
N ASP A 99 -22.72 8.92 7.43
CA ASP A 99 -22.50 10.07 8.32
C ASP A 99 -21.12 10.19 9.00
N VAL A 100 -20.65 9.16 9.72
CA VAL A 100 -19.42 9.21 10.51
C VAL A 100 -18.58 7.98 10.23
N CYS A 101 -17.47 8.19 9.51
CA CYS A 101 -16.48 7.13 9.32
C CYS A 101 -15.86 6.78 10.67
N PRO A 102 -15.54 5.51 10.94
CA PRO A 102 -14.79 5.13 12.13
C PRO A 102 -13.57 6.04 12.27
N GLN A 103 -13.60 6.90 13.30
CA GLN A 103 -12.52 7.81 13.60
C GLN A 103 -11.73 7.22 14.76
N CYS A 104 -10.42 7.35 14.67
CA CYS A 104 -9.57 7.04 15.79
C CYS A 104 -9.82 8.01 16.94
N SER A 105 -10.20 7.50 18.11
CA SER A 105 -10.39 8.32 19.31
C SER A 105 -9.07 9.00 19.69
N ASP A 106 -9.13 10.15 20.36
CA ASP A 106 -7.89 10.84 20.80
C ASP A 106 -7.03 9.93 21.70
N GLN A 107 -7.67 9.08 22.50
CA GLN A 107 -6.98 8.11 23.34
C GLN A 107 -6.26 7.04 22.51
N ASP A 108 -6.92 6.51 21.48
CA ASP A 108 -6.33 5.52 20.57
C ASP A 108 -5.22 6.13 19.72
N ARG A 109 -5.37 7.39 19.27
CA ARG A 109 -4.31 8.11 18.57
C ARG A 109 -3.04 8.20 19.41
N VAL A 110 -3.16 8.60 20.67
CA VAL A 110 -2.03 8.67 21.61
C VAL A 110 -1.43 7.28 21.85
N LYS A 111 -2.26 6.25 22.00
CA LYS A 111 -1.82 4.86 22.20
C LYS A 111 -1.06 4.31 20.98
N TYR A 112 -1.64 4.41 19.79
CA TYR A 112 -1.13 3.78 18.57
C TYR A 112 -0.01 4.55 17.90
N THR A 113 0.15 5.85 18.18
CA THR A 113 1.39 6.59 17.85
C THR A 113 2.51 6.38 18.88
N GLY A 114 2.24 5.64 19.96
CA GLY A 114 3.21 5.30 20.98
C GLY A 114 4.26 4.29 20.51
N PRO A 115 5.33 4.09 21.30
CA PRO A 115 6.48 3.25 20.95
C PRO A 115 6.15 1.76 20.80
N ASP A 116 5.06 1.29 21.40
CA ASP A 116 4.61 -0.11 21.30
C ASP A 116 3.83 -0.40 19.99
N TYR A 117 3.55 0.63 19.18
CA TYR A 117 2.81 0.56 17.92
C TYR A 117 3.56 1.32 16.81
N CYS A 118 2.91 2.27 16.13
CA CYS A 118 3.45 3.00 14.98
C CYS A 118 4.60 3.93 15.35
N GLY A 119 4.80 4.24 16.64
CA GLY A 119 5.88 5.11 17.09
C GLY A 119 7.28 4.58 16.75
N ILE A 120 7.44 3.26 16.55
CA ILE A 120 8.70 2.65 16.10
C ILE A 120 9.18 3.19 14.74
N ILE A 121 8.25 3.61 13.87
CA ILE A 121 8.56 4.25 12.58
C ILE A 121 9.28 5.58 12.82
N SER A 122 8.86 6.34 13.83
CA SER A 122 9.37 7.69 14.11
C SER A 122 10.64 7.74 14.96
N ASP A 123 11.08 6.60 15.53
CA ASP A 123 12.24 6.57 16.40
C ASP A 123 13.54 6.80 15.60
N LYS A 124 14.14 7.97 15.80
CA LYS A 124 15.39 8.41 15.16
C LYS A 124 16.60 7.54 15.49
N LYS A 125 16.52 6.70 16.51
CA LYS A 125 17.54 5.72 16.90
C LYS A 125 17.02 4.28 16.76
N GLY A 126 15.79 4.13 16.27
CA GLY A 126 15.11 2.87 16.09
C GLY A 126 15.52 2.15 14.80
N PRO A 127 14.90 1.00 14.53
CA PRO A 127 15.32 0.14 13.43
C PRO A 127 15.09 0.76 12.05
N PHE A 128 14.12 1.67 11.92
CA PHE A 128 13.78 2.35 10.67
C PHE A 128 14.48 3.69 10.47
N ALA A 129 15.41 4.09 11.35
CA ALA A 129 16.09 5.39 11.25
C ALA A 129 16.79 5.62 9.90
N GLY A 130 17.24 4.55 9.24
CA GLY A 130 17.84 4.61 7.90
C GLY A 130 16.87 5.05 6.80
N CYS A 131 15.56 4.90 7.00
CA CYS A 131 14.51 5.23 6.03
C CYS A 131 14.14 6.72 6.03
N HIS A 132 14.38 7.43 7.14
CA HIS A 132 13.88 8.79 7.38
C HIS A 132 14.41 9.85 6.41
N GLY A 133 15.50 9.55 5.71
CA GLY A 133 16.06 10.42 4.67
C GLY A 133 15.42 10.23 3.29
N SER A 134 14.76 9.09 3.06
CA SER A 134 14.20 8.73 1.75
C SER A 134 12.68 8.75 1.73
N LEU A 135 12.03 8.52 2.88
CA LEU A 135 10.57 8.40 3.02
C LEU A 135 10.04 9.37 4.06
N SER A 136 8.82 9.86 3.86
CA SER A 136 8.13 10.71 4.82
C SER A 136 7.75 9.91 6.07
N VAL A 137 8.37 10.25 7.21
CA VAL A 137 8.05 9.65 8.51
C VAL A 137 6.63 9.99 8.95
N ALA A 138 6.17 11.21 8.68
CA ALA A 138 4.87 11.68 9.13
C ALA A 138 3.71 10.97 8.42
N GLU A 139 3.82 10.78 7.10
CA GLU A 139 2.83 10.06 6.30
C GLU A 139 2.75 8.59 6.73
N ASN A 140 3.90 7.91 6.81
CA ASN A 140 3.96 6.50 7.20
C ASN A 140 3.45 6.22 8.63
N VAL A 141 3.68 7.15 9.58
CA VAL A 141 3.07 7.06 10.92
C VAL A 141 1.56 7.25 10.86
N ALA A 142 1.07 8.16 10.01
CA ALA A 142 -0.35 8.41 9.84
C ALA A 142 -1.06 7.22 9.20
N ASP A 143 -0.45 6.59 8.20
CA ASP A 143 -0.98 5.39 7.53
C ASP A 143 -1.04 4.21 8.50
N CYS A 144 0.06 3.92 9.22
CA CYS A 144 0.07 2.89 10.26
C CYS A 144 -0.99 3.16 11.34
N LEU A 145 -1.14 4.42 11.78
CA LEU A 145 -2.16 4.79 12.76
C LEU A 145 -3.56 4.52 12.23
N TYR A 146 -3.83 4.86 10.97
CA TYR A 146 -5.13 4.63 10.34
C TYR A 146 -5.47 3.14 10.30
N ASP A 147 -4.54 2.31 9.82
CA ASP A 147 -4.72 0.87 9.73
C ASP A 147 -4.95 0.24 11.10
N VAL A 148 -4.05 0.50 12.05
CA VAL A 148 -4.14 -0.06 13.40
C VAL A 148 -5.42 0.40 14.08
N CYS A 149 -5.86 1.65 13.88
CA CYS A 149 -7.02 2.18 14.59
C CYS A 149 -8.36 1.70 14.02
N THR A 150 -8.48 1.63 12.69
CA THR A 150 -9.67 1.05 12.04
C THR A 150 -9.79 -0.46 12.30
N ASN A 151 -8.69 -1.08 12.73
CA ASN A 151 -8.62 -2.49 13.10
C ASN A 151 -8.41 -2.70 14.62
N GLU A 152 -8.86 -1.77 15.46
CA GLU A 152 -8.94 -1.91 16.93
C GLU A 152 -7.61 -2.32 17.62
N GLY A 153 -6.47 -1.96 17.05
CA GLY A 153 -5.16 -2.26 17.63
C GLY A 153 -4.66 -3.68 17.37
N ARG A 154 -5.24 -4.41 16.41
CA ARG A 154 -4.81 -5.78 16.06
C ARG A 154 -3.32 -5.83 15.75
N GLN A 155 -2.64 -6.79 16.38
CA GLN A 155 -1.20 -6.95 16.29
C GLN A 155 -0.79 -7.34 14.86
N GLU A 156 -1.59 -8.16 14.19
CA GLU A 156 -1.36 -8.60 12.82
C GLU A 156 -1.30 -7.40 11.86
N VAL A 157 -2.25 -6.47 12.00
CA VAL A 157 -2.33 -5.26 11.18
C VAL A 157 -1.14 -4.32 11.44
N LEU A 158 -0.71 -4.17 12.70
CA LEU A 158 0.53 -3.45 13.01
C LEU A 158 1.73 -4.07 12.29
N CYS A 159 1.84 -5.41 12.29
CA CYS A 159 2.94 -6.10 11.66
C CYS A 159 2.93 -5.99 10.13
N GLU A 160 1.75 -5.96 9.52
CA GLU A 160 1.57 -5.68 8.09
C GLU A 160 2.00 -4.26 7.76
N ALA A 161 1.48 -3.24 8.46
CA ALA A 161 1.84 -1.84 8.25
C ALA A 161 3.36 -1.59 8.38
N LEU A 162 4.01 -2.20 9.39
CA LEU A 162 5.47 -2.11 9.56
C LEU A 162 6.25 -2.86 8.46
N SER A 163 5.68 -3.95 7.92
CA SER A 163 6.27 -4.68 6.80
C SER A 163 6.15 -3.90 5.48
N THR A 164 5.05 -3.15 5.28
CA THR A 164 4.90 -2.20 4.17
C THR A 164 5.94 -1.11 4.24
N TYR A 165 6.15 -0.48 5.41
CA TYR A 165 7.19 0.54 5.52
C TYR A 165 8.61 -0.01 5.32
N LEU A 166 8.89 -1.24 5.80
CA LEU A 166 10.14 -1.95 5.49
C LEU A 166 10.31 -2.11 3.98
N ALA A 167 9.26 -2.55 3.29
CA ALA A 167 9.24 -2.79 1.85
C ALA A 167 9.61 -1.53 1.06
N GLU A 168 8.93 -0.42 1.32
CA GLU A 168 9.21 0.88 0.68
C GLU A 168 10.63 1.37 0.99
N CYS A 169 11.08 1.19 2.23
CA CYS A 169 12.42 1.61 2.64
C CYS A 169 13.52 0.84 1.90
N GLN A 170 13.32 -0.47 1.69
CA GLN A 170 14.24 -1.31 0.92
C GLN A 170 14.24 -0.94 -0.56
N GLU A 171 13.09 -0.61 -1.14
CA GLU A 171 12.97 -0.13 -2.53
C GLU A 171 13.67 1.21 -2.72
N ALA A 172 13.62 2.09 -1.72
CA ALA A 172 14.39 3.32 -1.68
C ALA A 172 15.91 3.10 -1.41
N GLY A 173 16.36 1.85 -1.30
CA GLY A 173 17.76 1.48 -1.10
C GLY A 173 18.27 1.71 0.33
N ALA A 174 17.39 2.00 1.29
CA ALA A 174 17.76 2.20 2.68
C ALA A 174 17.79 0.88 3.46
N SER A 175 18.68 0.82 4.46
CA SER A 175 18.82 -0.36 5.32
C SER A 175 17.98 -0.23 6.59
N VAL A 176 17.30 -1.31 6.95
CA VAL A 176 16.51 -1.41 8.19
C VAL A 176 17.16 -2.41 9.13
N LEU A 177 17.27 -2.06 10.41
CA LEU A 177 17.78 -2.98 11.45
C LEU A 177 16.68 -3.98 11.87
N PRO A 178 17.01 -5.10 12.53
CA PRO A 178 16.01 -6.04 13.02
C PRO A 178 14.95 -5.36 13.90
N TRP A 179 13.67 -5.46 13.51
CA TRP A 179 12.56 -4.77 14.17
C TRP A 179 11.47 -5.71 14.70
N ARG A 180 11.31 -6.89 14.10
CA ARG A 180 10.18 -7.81 14.38
C ARG A 180 10.02 -8.15 15.86
N GLN A 181 11.12 -8.45 16.56
CA GLN A 181 11.07 -8.76 18.00
C GLN A 181 10.66 -7.55 18.85
N LEU A 182 11.11 -6.34 18.47
CA LEU A 182 10.75 -5.10 19.17
C LEU A 182 9.25 -4.81 19.01
N ALA A 183 8.73 -5.01 17.80
CA ALA A 183 7.32 -4.82 17.49
C ALA A 183 6.41 -6.01 17.86
N LYS A 184 6.96 -7.10 18.42
CA LYS A 184 6.24 -8.37 18.72
C LYS A 184 5.60 -9.02 17.49
N CYS A 185 6.21 -8.85 16.32
CA CYS A 185 5.81 -9.41 15.03
C CYS A 185 6.55 -10.72 14.72
N CYS A 186 6.45 -11.68 15.63
CA CYS A 186 7.09 -12.99 15.50
C CYS A 186 6.21 -13.93 14.68
N GLU A 187 6.79 -14.55 13.65
CA GLU A 187 6.31 -15.80 13.07
C GLU A 187 6.78 -16.99 13.90
#